data_AF-A0A8I2YFK3-F1
#
_entry.id   AF-A0A8I2YFK3-F1
#
_cell.length_a   1.000
_cell.length_b   1.000
_cell.length_c   1.000
_cell.angle_alpha   90.00
_cell.angle_beta   90.00
_cell.angle_gamma   90.00
#
_symmetry.space_group_name_H-M   'P 1'
#
loop_
_entity.id
_entity.type
_entity.pdbx_description
1 polymer ?
#
loop_
_entity_poly.entity_id
_entity_poly.type
_entity_poly.pdbx_seq_one_letter_code
_entity_poly.pdbx_strand_id
1 'polypeptide(L)'
;MSKGHHQTTLSCAGIVATEPLPAVKEDKQGPPDIDLTQNDSPIAATAGNATAGSTQPPNLQYDADGFVIESVKKRSEYTMKDLPVPSDQRWSCGIIGTLTLWCGSQPNMWVIPDEVFVAALQDIFNNVYPGIKYRVTTNCSVHAVALQRISEWRSGFGSAALALMISYFAKLPDDKISQDEATKLH
;
A
#
# COMPACT_ATOMS: atom_id res chain seq x y z
N MET A 1 -6.06 17.86 -42.66
CA MET A 1 -6.49 16.74 -41.80
C MET A 1 -5.69 16.81 -40.50
N SER A 2 -6.27 17.43 -39.47
CA SER A 2 -5.60 17.68 -38.19
C SER A 2 -5.87 16.53 -37.23
N LYS A 3 -4.83 15.87 -36.73
CA LYS A 3 -4.93 14.77 -35.76
C LYS A 3 -4.89 15.34 -34.34
N GLY A 4 -6.05 15.35 -33.67
CA GLY A 4 -6.16 15.69 -32.26
C GLY A 4 -5.46 14.64 -31.40
N HIS A 5 -4.54 15.09 -30.54
CA HIS A 5 -3.96 14.28 -29.49
C HIS A 5 -4.84 14.39 -28.25
N HIS A 6 -5.46 13.29 -27.84
CA HIS A 6 -6.07 13.18 -26.52
C HIS A 6 -5.01 12.66 -25.54
N GLN A 7 -4.50 13.54 -24.67
CA GLN A 7 -3.82 13.11 -23.45
C GLN A 7 -4.88 12.96 -22.37
N THR A 8 -5.09 11.74 -21.90
CA THR A 8 -5.86 11.47 -20.69
C THR A 8 -4.90 11.48 -19.51
N THR A 9 -4.78 12.64 -18.87
CA THR A 9 -4.03 12.81 -17.62
C THR A 9 -4.89 12.30 -16.46
N LEU A 10 -4.49 11.19 -15.84
CA LEU A 10 -5.03 10.77 -14.54
C LEU A 10 -4.42 11.67 -13.45
N SER A 11 -5.17 12.70 -13.08
CA SER A 11 -4.85 13.57 -11.95
C SER A 11 -5.17 12.85 -10.64
N CYS A 12 -4.15 12.62 -9.82
CA CYS A 12 -4.32 12.19 -8.44
C CYS A 12 -4.84 13.38 -7.63
N ALA A 13 -6.16 13.55 -7.57
CA ALA A 13 -6.77 14.60 -6.77
C ALA A 13 -6.43 14.40 -5.29
N GLY A 14 -5.88 15.45 -4.70
CA GLY A 14 -5.42 15.51 -3.32
C GLY A 14 -6.52 15.29 -2.30
N ILE A 15 -6.12 14.71 -1.17
CA ILE A 15 -6.93 14.61 0.03
C ILE A 15 -7.22 16.05 0.50
N VAL A 16 -8.50 16.42 0.49
CA VAL A 16 -8.99 17.67 1.10
C VAL A 16 -8.62 17.65 2.57
N ALA A 17 -7.93 18.72 3.00
CA ALA A 17 -7.56 18.97 4.38
C ALA A 17 -8.80 18.95 5.27
N THR A 18 -8.81 18.04 6.24
CA THR A 18 -9.75 18.10 7.37
C THR A 18 -9.10 18.92 8.47
N GLU A 19 -9.84 19.90 8.96
CA GLU A 19 -9.54 20.86 10.01
C GLU A 19 -9.05 20.20 11.33
N PRO A 20 -8.07 20.79 12.06
CA PRO A 20 -7.54 20.19 13.29
C PRO A 20 -8.32 20.60 14.55
N LEU A 21 -8.69 19.60 15.36
CA LEU A 21 -9.21 19.75 16.73
C LEU A 21 -8.06 19.83 17.77
N PRO A 22 -8.30 20.39 18.98
CA PRO A 22 -7.33 21.22 19.73
C PRO A 22 -6.29 20.46 20.56
N ALA A 23 -5.17 21.15 20.80
CA ALA A 23 -4.00 20.69 21.54
C ALA A 23 -4.24 20.55 23.06
N VAL A 24 -3.85 19.40 23.61
CA VAL A 24 -3.61 19.20 25.04
C VAL A 24 -2.11 19.39 25.30
N LYS A 25 -1.78 20.27 26.25
CA LYS A 25 -0.42 20.55 26.72
C LYS A 25 -0.05 19.58 27.85
N GLU A 26 1.12 18.96 27.79
CA GLU A 26 1.82 18.45 28.96
C GLU A 26 3.32 18.75 28.84
N ASP A 27 3.92 19.19 29.95
CA ASP A 27 5.22 19.86 30.05
C ASP A 27 6.34 18.90 30.51
N LYS A 28 7.57 19.20 30.05
CA LYS A 28 8.94 18.77 30.44
C LYS A 28 9.21 17.50 31.26
N GLN A 29 10.23 16.75 30.80
CA GLN A 29 11.52 16.61 31.52
C GLN A 29 12.64 16.11 30.57
N GLY A 30 13.86 16.68 30.68
CA GLY A 30 15.06 16.37 29.88
C GLY A 30 15.93 15.20 30.40
N PRO A 31 17.07 14.91 29.74
CA PRO A 31 17.71 13.58 29.71
C PRO A 31 18.89 13.43 30.70
N PRO A 32 19.43 12.20 30.89
CA PRO A 32 20.79 12.01 31.36
C PRO A 32 21.77 11.52 30.27
N ASP A 33 22.96 12.13 30.31
CA ASP A 33 24.23 11.83 29.64
C ASP A 33 24.75 10.40 29.82
N ILE A 34 25.47 9.89 28.80
CA ILE A 34 26.73 9.16 28.99
C ILE A 34 27.62 9.25 27.73
N ASP A 35 28.83 9.76 27.97
CA ASP A 35 30.01 9.94 27.11
C ASP A 35 30.73 8.61 26.79
N LEU A 36 31.33 8.48 25.60
CA LEU A 36 32.55 7.68 25.37
C LEU A 36 33.20 8.00 24.00
N THR A 37 34.11 8.97 24.04
CA THR A 37 35.51 8.93 23.52
C THR A 37 35.82 8.76 22.02
N GLN A 38 36.67 9.66 21.55
CA GLN A 38 37.36 9.72 20.25
C GLN A 38 38.31 8.52 20.00
N ASN A 39 38.60 8.23 18.71
CA ASN A 39 39.96 7.91 18.24
C ASN A 39 40.11 8.08 16.71
N ASP A 40 41.32 8.49 16.34
CA ASP A 40 41.84 9.05 15.08
C ASP A 40 41.81 8.16 13.81
N SER A 41 41.87 8.85 12.65
CA SER A 41 42.16 8.33 11.28
C SER A 41 43.68 8.04 11.10
N PRO A 42 44.21 7.38 10.01
CA PRO A 42 44.29 7.97 8.64
C PRO A 42 44.35 7.02 7.39
N ILE A 43 43.84 7.56 6.25
CA ILE A 43 44.38 7.63 4.85
C ILE A 43 44.91 6.37 4.12
N ALA A 44 44.37 6.05 2.92
CA ALA A 44 45.12 5.89 1.63
C ALA A 44 44.23 5.41 0.45
N ALA A 45 44.42 6.04 -0.71
CA ALA A 45 43.71 5.86 -1.97
C ALA A 45 44.21 4.65 -2.80
N THR A 46 43.38 4.11 -3.69
CA THR A 46 43.78 3.59 -5.01
C THR A 46 42.59 3.54 -5.96
N ALA A 47 42.82 3.98 -7.20
CA ALA A 47 41.87 4.15 -8.29
C ALA A 47 41.61 2.88 -9.11
N GLY A 48 40.49 2.89 -9.85
CA GLY A 48 40.35 2.20 -11.15
C GLY A 48 39.45 0.96 -11.17
N ASN A 49 38.19 1.11 -11.57
CA ASN A 49 37.78 0.90 -12.97
C ASN A 49 36.25 0.98 -13.12
N ALA A 50 35.83 1.79 -14.09
CA ALA A 50 34.45 1.85 -14.55
C ALA A 50 34.12 0.60 -15.35
N THR A 51 33.03 -0.09 -14.99
CA THR A 51 32.26 -0.92 -15.92
C THR A 51 30.78 -0.73 -15.56
N ALA A 52 30.03 -0.28 -16.55
CA ALA A 52 28.63 0.12 -16.43
C ALA A 52 27.71 -1.10 -16.23
N GLY A 53 26.67 -0.91 -15.41
CA GLY A 53 25.39 -1.61 -15.56
C GLY A 53 24.98 -2.55 -14.43
N SER A 54 24.51 -1.99 -13.32
CA SER A 54 23.31 -2.42 -12.58
C SER A 54 23.26 -1.67 -11.26
N THR A 55 22.33 -0.73 -11.10
CA THR A 55 22.07 -0.09 -9.81
C THR A 55 21.29 -1.08 -8.95
N GLN A 56 22.01 -2.06 -8.40
CA GLN A 56 21.50 -2.97 -7.39
C GLN A 56 21.37 -2.21 -6.07
N PRO A 57 20.21 -2.25 -5.39
CA PRO A 57 20.08 -1.66 -4.06
C PRO A 57 21.06 -2.38 -3.09
N PRO A 58 21.79 -1.64 -2.25
CA PRO A 58 23.04 -2.10 -1.65
C PRO A 58 22.92 -3.15 -0.51
N ASN A 59 21.77 -3.80 -0.30
CA ASN A 59 21.60 -4.69 0.87
C ASN A 59 20.57 -5.83 0.70
N LEU A 60 20.47 -6.40 -0.50
CA LEU A 60 19.69 -7.63 -0.72
C LEU A 60 20.61 -8.84 -0.68
N GLN A 61 20.27 -9.84 0.14
CA GLN A 61 20.90 -11.16 0.08
C GLN A 61 20.29 -11.96 -1.06
N TYR A 62 21.09 -12.79 -1.72
CA TYR A 62 20.65 -13.63 -2.84
C TYR A 62 20.97 -15.09 -2.56
N ASP A 63 20.12 -16.00 -3.03
CA ASP A 63 20.37 -17.44 -3.01
C ASP A 63 21.30 -17.86 -4.15
N ALA A 64 21.64 -19.16 -4.17
CA ALA A 64 22.52 -19.74 -5.20
C ALA A 64 21.95 -19.59 -6.62
N ASP A 65 20.63 -19.43 -6.76
CA ASP A 65 19.92 -19.26 -8.03
C ASP A 65 19.72 -17.78 -8.41
N GLY A 66 20.14 -16.86 -7.54
CA GLY A 66 20.09 -15.42 -7.72
C GLY A 66 18.73 -14.80 -7.37
N PHE A 67 17.87 -15.47 -6.61
CA PHE A 67 16.66 -14.88 -6.03
C PHE A 67 16.97 -14.14 -4.74
N VAL A 68 16.25 -13.04 -4.49
CA VAL A 68 16.33 -12.32 -3.22
C VAL A 68 15.88 -13.23 -2.06
N ILE A 69 16.73 -13.36 -1.04
CA ILE A 69 16.42 -14.06 0.20
C ILE A 69 15.76 -13.09 1.17
N GLU A 70 14.65 -13.53 1.75
CA GLU A 70 13.92 -12.78 2.76
C GLU A 70 13.84 -13.55 4.08
N SER A 71 14.04 -12.85 5.20
CA SER A 71 13.76 -13.41 6.53
C SER A 71 12.25 -13.59 6.70
N VAL A 72 11.82 -14.80 7.03
CA VAL A 72 10.41 -15.08 7.29
C VAL A 72 10.00 -14.47 8.64
N LYS A 73 8.96 -13.64 8.63
CA LYS A 73 8.36 -12.98 9.80
C LYS A 73 6.87 -13.26 9.86
N LYS A 74 6.20 -12.88 10.96
CA LYS A 74 4.73 -12.91 10.99
C LYS A 74 4.17 -11.87 10.02
N ARG A 75 3.02 -12.15 9.41
CA ARG A 75 2.40 -11.27 8.40
C ARG A 75 2.21 -9.83 8.89
N SER A 76 1.84 -9.66 10.16
CA SER A 76 1.62 -8.36 10.81
C SER A 76 2.90 -7.56 11.11
N GLU A 77 4.07 -8.19 11.02
CA GLU A 77 5.37 -7.57 11.31
C GLU A 77 6.02 -6.99 10.04
N TYR A 78 5.50 -7.34 8.86
CA TYR A 78 6.01 -6.79 7.61
C TYR A 78 5.61 -5.34 7.42
N THR A 79 6.59 -4.53 7.06
CA THR A 79 6.42 -3.11 6.76
C THR A 79 6.93 -2.79 5.36
N MET A 80 6.70 -1.57 4.88
CA MET A 80 7.25 -1.10 3.61
C MET A 80 8.78 -1.11 3.56
N LYS A 81 9.47 -1.16 4.71
CA LYS A 81 10.94 -1.25 4.79
C LYS A 81 11.48 -2.64 4.52
N ASP A 82 10.64 -3.67 4.66
CA ASP A 82 11.01 -5.07 4.44
C ASP A 82 10.90 -5.47 2.96
N LEU A 83 10.40 -4.57 2.10
CA LEU A 83 10.25 -4.85 0.69
C LEU A 83 11.62 -5.01 0.01
N PRO A 84 11.73 -5.93 -0.97
CA PRO A 84 12.94 -6.11 -1.77
C PRO A 84 13.21 -4.92 -2.71
N VAL A 85 12.27 -3.99 -2.80
CA VAL A 85 12.31 -2.82 -3.68
C VAL A 85 12.03 -1.55 -2.88
N PRO A 86 12.57 -0.40 -3.32
CA PRO A 86 12.17 0.88 -2.74
C PRO A 86 10.65 1.05 -2.79
N SER A 87 10.06 1.58 -1.73
CA SER A 87 8.64 1.96 -1.69
C SER A 87 8.39 3.24 -2.49
N ASP A 88 8.69 3.21 -3.78
CA ASP A 88 8.59 4.32 -4.72
C ASP A 88 7.22 4.35 -5.44
N GLN A 89 7.10 5.23 -6.43
CA GLN A 89 5.90 5.33 -7.26
C GLN A 89 5.62 4.05 -8.06
N ARG A 90 6.66 3.25 -8.37
CA ARG A 90 6.49 1.97 -9.07
C ARG A 90 5.84 0.94 -8.15
N TRP A 91 6.14 0.99 -6.85
CA TRP A 91 5.44 0.18 -5.87
C TRP A 91 3.97 0.61 -5.74
N SER A 92 3.72 1.89 -5.43
CA SER A 92 2.35 2.37 -5.15
C SER A 92 1.45 2.37 -6.39
N CYS A 93 1.89 2.92 -7.52
CA CYS A 93 1.08 2.97 -8.73
C CYS A 93 1.24 1.74 -9.61
N GLY A 94 2.45 1.18 -9.70
CA GLY A 94 2.71 0.02 -10.55
C GLY A 94 2.16 -1.26 -9.91
N ILE A 95 2.70 -1.67 -8.75
CA ILE A 95 2.27 -2.90 -8.09
C ILE A 95 0.86 -2.76 -7.52
N ILE A 96 0.67 -1.84 -6.56
CA ILE A 96 -0.60 -1.76 -5.83
C ILE A 96 -1.74 -1.29 -6.75
N GLY A 97 -1.49 -0.33 -7.63
CA GLY A 97 -2.47 0.12 -8.62
C GLY A 97 -2.94 -0.99 -9.56
N THR A 98 -2.01 -1.72 -10.18
CA THR A 98 -2.35 -2.84 -11.08
C THR A 98 -3.03 -3.97 -10.33
N LEU A 99 -2.56 -4.29 -9.12
CA LEU A 99 -3.15 -5.32 -8.29
C LEU A 99 -4.58 -4.97 -7.84
N THR A 100 -4.83 -3.70 -7.53
CA THR A 100 -6.18 -3.22 -7.17
C THR A 100 -7.13 -3.36 -8.36
N LEU A 101 -6.69 -2.99 -9.55
CA LEU A 101 -7.47 -3.16 -10.78
C LEU A 101 -7.77 -4.64 -11.05
N TRP A 102 -6.78 -5.50 -10.91
CA TRP A 102 -6.94 -6.95 -11.06
C TRP A 102 -7.86 -7.55 -9.99
N CYS A 103 -7.79 -7.11 -8.73
CA CYS A 103 -8.70 -7.55 -7.68
C CYS A 103 -10.15 -7.17 -7.99
N GLY A 104 -10.37 -5.95 -8.52
CA GLY A 104 -11.68 -5.47 -8.93
C GLY A 104 -12.29 -6.20 -10.13
N SER A 105 -11.47 -6.91 -10.92
CA SER A 105 -11.96 -7.73 -12.05
C SER A 105 -12.28 -9.17 -11.67
N GLN A 106 -12.03 -9.59 -10.43
CA GLN A 106 -12.32 -10.96 -9.99
C GLN A 106 -13.83 -11.20 -9.80
N PRO A 107 -14.35 -12.41 -10.08
CA PRO A 107 -15.76 -12.75 -9.87
C PRO A 107 -16.22 -12.53 -8.43
N ASN A 108 -15.34 -12.81 -7.47
CA ASN A 108 -15.52 -12.48 -6.07
C ASN A 108 -14.29 -11.72 -5.55
N MET A 109 -14.36 -10.40 -5.61
CA MET A 109 -13.26 -9.54 -5.17
C MET A 109 -12.99 -9.59 -3.65
N TRP A 110 -13.89 -10.16 -2.84
CA TRP A 110 -13.76 -10.24 -1.38
C TRP A 110 -13.00 -11.48 -0.92
N VAL A 111 -13.12 -12.58 -1.67
CA VAL A 111 -12.53 -13.87 -1.34
C VAL A 111 -11.73 -14.35 -2.55
N ILE A 112 -10.44 -14.03 -2.54
CA ILE A 112 -9.49 -14.47 -3.55
C ILE A 112 -8.58 -15.51 -2.87
N PRO A 113 -8.43 -16.73 -3.42
CA PRO A 113 -7.51 -17.72 -2.86
C PRO A 113 -6.06 -17.22 -2.88
N ASP A 114 -5.31 -17.52 -1.82
CA ASP A 114 -3.93 -17.04 -1.64
C ASP A 114 -3.03 -17.44 -2.82
N GLU A 115 -3.17 -18.66 -3.34
CA GLU A 115 -2.44 -19.16 -4.52
C GLU A 115 -2.72 -18.33 -5.79
N VAL A 116 -3.97 -17.93 -6.02
CA VAL A 116 -4.36 -17.10 -7.17
C VAL A 116 -3.82 -15.69 -6.99
N PHE A 117 -3.90 -15.16 -5.77
CA PHE A 117 -3.41 -13.84 -5.43
C PHE A 117 -1.88 -13.75 -5.58
N VAL A 118 -1.13 -14.73 -5.09
CA VAL A 118 0.33 -14.82 -5.21
C VAL A 118 0.75 -14.95 -6.68
N ALA A 119 0.05 -15.76 -7.48
CA ALA A 119 0.34 -15.90 -8.90
C ALA A 119 0.18 -14.55 -9.64
N ALA A 120 -0.94 -13.86 -9.44
CA ALA A 120 -1.17 -12.55 -10.03
C ALA A 120 -0.14 -11.52 -9.56
N LEU A 121 0.21 -11.53 -8.26
CA LEU A 121 1.20 -10.63 -7.69
C LEU A 121 2.60 -10.90 -8.25
N GLN A 122 2.96 -12.16 -8.51
CA GLN A 122 4.22 -12.52 -9.15
C GLN A 122 4.30 -11.97 -10.58
N ASP A 123 3.23 -12.12 -11.37
CA ASP A 123 3.19 -11.62 -12.75
C ASP A 123 3.30 -10.09 -12.80
N ILE A 124 2.57 -9.40 -11.91
CA ILE A 124 2.63 -7.94 -11.78
C ILE A 124 4.03 -7.51 -11.34
N PHE A 125 4.63 -8.20 -10.36
CA PHE A 125 5.98 -7.88 -9.89
C PHE A 125 7.02 -8.01 -11.00
N ASN A 126 6.98 -9.11 -11.76
CA ASN A 126 7.88 -9.35 -12.88
C ASN A 126 7.74 -8.28 -13.98
N ASN A 127 6.53 -7.77 -14.20
CA ASN A 127 6.27 -6.72 -15.18
C ASN A 127 6.82 -5.35 -14.72
N VAL A 128 6.58 -4.99 -13.46
CA VAL A 128 7.01 -3.69 -12.91
C VAL A 128 8.52 -3.64 -12.65
N TYR A 129 9.12 -4.76 -12.24
CA TYR A 129 10.54 -4.89 -11.89
C TYR A 129 11.23 -6.04 -12.65
N PRO A 130 11.38 -5.96 -13.99
CA PRO A 130 11.93 -7.05 -14.80
C PRO A 130 13.41 -7.37 -14.50
N GLY A 131 14.14 -6.46 -13.86
CA GLY A 131 15.55 -6.65 -13.49
C GLY A 131 15.75 -7.33 -12.13
N ILE A 132 14.68 -7.64 -11.39
CA ILE A 132 14.76 -8.17 -10.03
C ILE A 132 14.20 -9.58 -10.01
N LYS A 133 15.08 -10.56 -9.78
CA LYS A 133 14.68 -11.95 -9.56
C LYS A 133 14.13 -12.10 -8.14
N TYR A 134 12.81 -12.05 -8.01
CA TYR A 134 12.11 -12.21 -6.74
C TYR A 134 11.00 -13.24 -6.90
N ARG A 135 10.91 -14.17 -5.94
CA ARG A 135 9.83 -15.16 -5.88
C ARG A 135 8.83 -14.73 -4.81
N VAL A 136 7.64 -14.35 -5.24
CA VAL A 136 6.51 -14.06 -4.36
C VAL A 136 6.01 -15.38 -3.77
N THR A 137 5.89 -15.42 -2.45
CA THR A 137 5.31 -16.55 -1.71
C THR A 137 4.30 -16.01 -0.71
N THR A 138 3.47 -16.88 -0.11
CA THR A 138 2.45 -16.46 0.87
C THR A 138 3.04 -15.85 2.16
N ASN A 139 4.31 -16.11 2.43
CA ASN A 139 5.03 -15.71 3.65
C ASN A 139 6.12 -14.67 3.40
N CYS A 140 6.00 -13.87 2.33
CA CYS A 140 6.96 -12.82 2.01
C CYS A 140 6.40 -11.40 2.22
N SER A 141 7.28 -10.41 2.35
CA SER A 141 6.88 -9.00 2.57
C SER A 141 6.02 -8.47 1.44
N VAL A 142 6.36 -8.77 0.19
CA VAL A 142 5.62 -8.30 -0.99
C VAL A 142 4.17 -8.75 -0.91
N HIS A 143 3.93 -10.02 -0.56
CA HIS A 143 2.60 -10.55 -0.36
C HIS A 143 1.88 -9.91 0.84
N ALA A 144 2.55 -9.83 1.99
CA ALA A 144 1.97 -9.29 3.21
C ALA A 144 1.55 -7.82 3.06
N VAL A 145 2.46 -6.98 2.55
CA VAL A 145 2.21 -5.55 2.35
C VAL A 145 1.17 -5.32 1.26
N ALA A 146 1.21 -6.08 0.15
CA ALA A 146 0.20 -5.96 -0.90
C ALA A 146 -1.19 -6.34 -0.37
N LEU A 147 -1.32 -7.45 0.34
CA LEU A 147 -2.58 -7.89 0.93
C LEU A 147 -3.13 -6.87 1.94
N GLN A 148 -2.26 -6.27 2.75
CA GLN A 148 -2.62 -5.17 3.65
C GLN A 148 -3.24 -3.99 2.87
N ARG A 149 -2.59 -3.55 1.79
CA ARG A 149 -3.10 -2.44 0.95
C ARG A 149 -4.42 -2.76 0.26
N ILE A 150 -4.60 -3.99 -0.20
CA ILE A 150 -5.88 -4.42 -0.78
C ILE A 150 -6.98 -4.48 0.29
N SER A 151 -6.64 -4.86 1.52
CA SER A 151 -7.58 -4.86 2.64
C SER A 151 -8.02 -3.44 3.03
N GLU A 152 -7.09 -2.49 3.05
CA GLU A 152 -7.38 -1.06 3.23
C GLU A 152 -8.32 -0.54 2.14
N TRP A 153 -8.03 -0.84 0.88
CA TRP A 153 -8.89 -0.46 -0.25
C TRP A 153 -10.30 -1.04 -0.15
N ARG A 154 -10.42 -2.34 0.15
CA ARG A 154 -11.71 -3.03 0.37
C ARG A 154 -12.52 -2.38 1.50
N SER A 155 -11.86 -2.04 2.61
CA SER A 155 -12.49 -1.37 3.75
C SER A 155 -12.97 0.04 3.39
N GLY A 156 -12.15 0.80 2.64
CA GLY A 156 -12.52 2.13 2.14
C GLY A 156 -13.74 2.08 1.21
N PHE A 157 -13.76 1.12 0.28
CA PHE A 157 -14.90 0.91 -0.61
C PHE A 157 -16.18 0.54 0.16
N GLY A 158 -16.10 -0.41 1.09
CA GLY A 158 -17.23 -0.82 1.91
C GLY A 158 -17.79 0.32 2.77
N SER A 159 -16.91 1.13 3.36
CA SER A 159 -17.30 2.29 4.18
C SER A 159 -18.00 3.37 3.34
N ALA A 160 -17.50 3.65 2.13
CA ALA A 160 -18.13 4.61 1.22
C ALA A 160 -19.51 4.13 0.76
N ALA A 161 -19.64 2.84 0.41
CA ALA A 161 -20.92 2.26 0.03
C ALA A 161 -21.94 2.33 1.18
N LEU A 162 -21.51 2.03 2.41
CA LEU A 162 -22.36 2.14 3.60
C LEU A 162 -22.82 3.58 3.86
N ALA A 163 -21.92 4.56 3.75
CA ALA A 163 -22.25 5.97 3.90
C ALA A 163 -23.30 6.42 2.86
N LEU A 164 -23.19 5.97 1.61
CA LEU A 164 -24.17 6.25 0.56
C LEU A 164 -25.54 5.63 0.87
N MET A 165 -25.59 4.40 1.38
CA MET A 165 -26.84 3.76 1.79
C MET A 165 -27.51 4.51 2.95
N ILE A 166 -26.74 4.89 3.98
CA ILE A 166 -27.26 5.69 5.10
C ILE A 166 -27.82 7.03 4.58
N SER A 167 -27.09 7.71 3.68
CA SER A 167 -27.55 8.96 3.07
C SER A 167 -28.83 8.79 2.25
N TYR A 168 -28.97 7.66 1.55
CA TYR A 168 -30.18 7.34 0.81
C TYR A 168 -31.38 7.11 1.75
N PHE A 169 -31.23 6.27 2.77
CA PHE A 169 -32.32 5.99 3.73
C PHE A 169 -32.71 7.20 4.56
N ALA A 170 -31.78 8.08 4.92
CA ALA A 170 -32.07 9.33 5.61
C ALA A 170 -32.93 10.31 4.77
N LYS A 171 -32.99 10.13 3.45
CA LYS A 171 -33.81 10.94 2.53
C LYS A 171 -35.18 10.32 2.26
N LEU A 172 -35.41 9.06 2.64
CA LEU A 172 -36.74 8.48 2.50
C LEU A 172 -37.68 9.17 3.51
N PRO A 173 -38.91 9.49 3.09
CA PRO A 173 -39.88 10.04 4.02
C PRO A 173 -40.07 9.06 5.18
N ASP A 174 -40.14 9.60 6.40
CA ASP A 174 -40.63 8.86 7.56
C ASP A 174 -42.12 8.64 7.30
N ASP A 175 -42.45 7.59 6.53
CA ASP A 175 -43.81 7.10 6.40
C ASP A 175 -44.21 6.63 7.80
N LYS A 176 -44.66 7.58 8.61
CA LYS A 176 -45.39 7.32 9.83
C LYS A 176 -46.57 6.50 9.37
N ILE A 177 -46.53 5.20 9.64
CA ILE A 177 -47.68 4.31 9.53
C ILE A 177 -48.82 5.06 10.20
N SER A 178 -49.72 5.61 9.38
CA SER A 178 -50.72 6.56 9.83
C SER A 178 -51.51 5.87 10.93
N GLN A 179 -51.34 6.37 12.15
CA GLN A 179 -52.15 6.05 13.30
C GLN A 179 -53.56 6.68 13.14
N ASP A 180 -54.05 6.79 11.90
CA ASP A 180 -55.29 7.43 11.46
C ASP A 180 -56.40 6.40 11.16
N GLU A 181 -56.09 5.09 11.15
CA GLU A 181 -57.11 4.03 11.14
C GLU A 181 -57.52 3.54 12.54
N ALA A 182 -56.87 4.01 13.62
CA ALA A 182 -57.20 3.58 14.98
C ALA A 182 -58.29 4.43 15.66
N THR A 183 -58.70 5.57 15.08
CA THR A 183 -59.69 6.50 15.67
C THR A 183 -61.05 6.50 14.99
N LYS A 184 -61.29 5.60 14.02
CA LYS A 184 -62.59 5.54 13.29
C LYS A 184 -63.60 4.50 13.84
N LEU A 185 -63.38 3.96 15.03
CA LEU A 185 -64.23 2.95 15.68
C LEU A 185 -64.80 3.36 17.05
N HIS A 186 -65.03 4.65 17.30
CA HIS A 186 -65.76 5.09 18.50
C HIS A 186 -66.79 6.17 18.20
#